data_AF-F3QKZ7-F1
#
_entry.id   AF-F3QKZ7-F1
#
_cell.length_a   1.000
_cell.length_b   1.000
_cell.length_c   1.000
_cell.angle_alpha   90.00
_cell.angle_beta   90.00
_cell.angle_gamma   90.00
#
_symmetry.space_group_name_H-M   'P 1'
#
loop_
_entity.id
_entity.type
_entity.pdbx_description
1 polymer ?
#
loop_
_entity_poly.entity_id
_entity_poly.type
_entity_poly.pdbx_seq_one_letter_code
_entity_poly.pdbx_strand_id
1 'polypeptide(L)'
;MPKRGSEKKTSVLTARVQTETKDAAKEYAKKSGESLSAFINATIEEKLKGQKNSLDKSVIRTVFSEAKAEEFPEEKKIPLFLRLTKSELAALDCRAKEFGVSKQGYLTLLLRKDLLGTIMLLEKEREAVIDSTVAMNKIGVNLNQIAHALNILVDDREKRSIPFKELKLQIAKLSSFIENHLYKMEKILKSAKTRTNIKM
;
A
#
# COMPACT_ATOMS: atom_id res chain seq x y z
N MET A 1 -36.16 0.54 43.56
CA MET A 1 -35.57 -0.55 42.74
C MET A 1 -35.82 -0.27 41.26
N PRO A 2 -34.82 0.15 40.49
CA PRO A 2 -34.96 0.27 39.03
C PRO A 2 -34.49 -1.02 38.34
N LYS A 3 -35.36 -1.55 37.48
CA LYS A 3 -35.12 -2.72 36.62
C LYS A 3 -33.94 -2.43 35.68
N ARG A 4 -32.90 -3.27 35.69
CA ARG A 4 -31.85 -3.26 34.65
C ARG A 4 -32.53 -3.54 33.31
N GLY A 5 -32.49 -2.57 32.41
CA GLY A 5 -32.92 -2.74 31.03
C GLY A 5 -32.08 -3.83 30.38
N SER A 6 -32.73 -4.93 30.00
CA SER A 6 -32.13 -5.94 29.15
C SER A 6 -32.06 -5.39 27.73
N GLU A 7 -30.89 -4.89 27.34
CA GLU A 7 -30.59 -4.71 25.92
C GLU A 7 -30.73 -6.06 25.23
N LYS A 8 -31.77 -6.20 24.40
CA LYS A 8 -31.99 -7.40 23.59
C LYS A 8 -30.83 -7.50 22.60
N LYS A 9 -29.94 -8.48 22.79
CA LYS A 9 -28.91 -8.84 21.80
C LYS A 9 -29.63 -9.34 20.54
N THR A 10 -29.54 -8.59 19.44
CA THR A 10 -30.32 -8.80 18.20
C THR A 10 -29.61 -9.64 17.13
N SER A 11 -28.37 -10.07 17.35
CA SER A 11 -27.58 -10.85 16.39
C SER A 11 -27.01 -12.13 17.00
N VAL A 12 -27.11 -13.24 16.25
CA VAL A 12 -26.60 -14.55 16.66
C VAL A 12 -25.31 -14.85 15.90
N LEU A 13 -24.21 -15.05 16.62
CA LEU A 13 -22.96 -15.56 16.07
C LEU A 13 -23.00 -17.09 16.07
N THR A 14 -22.91 -17.71 14.89
CA THR A 14 -22.79 -19.16 14.76
C THR A 14 -21.41 -19.51 14.22
N ALA A 15 -20.72 -20.43 14.91
CA ALA A 15 -19.40 -20.91 14.52
C ALA A 15 -19.33 -22.43 14.69
N ARG A 16 -18.66 -23.12 13.75
CA ARG A 16 -18.33 -24.54 13.87
C ARG A 16 -16.96 -24.64 14.53
N VAL A 17 -16.90 -25.30 15.68
CA VAL A 17 -15.68 -25.54 16.45
C VAL A 17 -15.52 -27.04 16.68
N GLN A 18 -14.28 -27.48 16.88
CA GLN A 18 -14.00 -28.87 17.24
C GLN A 18 -14.62 -29.19 18.62
N THR A 19 -14.97 -30.45 18.83
CA THR A 19 -15.59 -30.92 20.09
C THR A 19 -14.70 -30.65 21.29
N GLU A 20 -13.39 -30.89 21.14
CA GLU A 20 -12.38 -30.63 22.18
C GLU A 20 -12.35 -29.16 22.63
N THR A 21 -12.35 -28.22 21.68
CA THR A 21 -12.40 -26.78 21.97
C THR A 21 -13.69 -26.36 22.66
N LYS A 22 -14.82 -27.02 22.35
CA LYS A 22 -16.11 -26.75 22.98
C LYS A 22 -16.14 -27.24 24.42
N ASP A 23 -15.55 -28.40 24.70
CA ASP A 23 -15.54 -28.99 26.03
C ASP A 23 -14.55 -28.27 26.95
N ALA A 24 -13.38 -27.87 26.43
CA ALA A 24 -12.46 -26.98 27.15
C ALA A 24 -13.16 -25.67 27.56
N ALA A 25 -13.87 -25.00 26.64
CA ALA A 25 -14.60 -23.76 26.94
C ALA A 25 -15.68 -23.95 28.02
N LYS A 26 -16.36 -25.11 28.05
CA LYS A 26 -17.33 -25.45 29.12
C LYS A 26 -16.65 -25.65 30.47
N GLU A 27 -15.49 -26.30 30.52
CA GLU A 27 -14.76 -26.47 31.76
C GLU A 27 -14.27 -25.14 32.32
N TYR A 28 -13.76 -24.25 31.47
CA TYR A 28 -13.36 -22.91 31.89
C TYR A 28 -14.54 -22.08 32.40
N ALA A 29 -15.68 -22.12 31.71
CA ALA A 29 -16.90 -21.45 32.17
C ALA A 29 -17.41 -21.99 33.52
N LYS A 30 -17.35 -23.31 33.73
CA LYS A 30 -17.70 -23.93 35.02
C LYS A 30 -16.75 -23.50 36.14
N LYS A 31 -15.44 -23.42 35.86
CA LYS A 31 -14.43 -22.97 36.83
C LYS A 31 -14.58 -21.50 37.20
N SER A 32 -15.04 -20.66 36.28
CA SER A 32 -15.35 -19.24 36.54
C SER A 32 -16.73 -19.00 37.15
N GLY A 33 -17.58 -20.03 37.28
CA GLY A 33 -18.95 -19.89 37.78
C GLY A 33 -19.90 -19.18 36.81
N GLU A 34 -19.52 -19.08 35.54
CA GLU A 34 -20.25 -18.36 34.50
C GLU A 34 -20.94 -19.33 33.52
N SER A 35 -21.97 -18.85 32.82
CA SER A 35 -22.53 -19.61 31.71
C SER A 35 -21.56 -19.62 30.52
N LEU A 36 -21.58 -20.68 29.71
CA LEU A 36 -20.74 -20.78 28.51
C LEU A 36 -20.91 -19.56 27.58
N SER A 37 -22.13 -19.03 27.47
CA SER A 37 -22.41 -17.84 26.65
C SER A 37 -21.85 -16.55 27.27
N ALA A 38 -21.86 -16.42 28.60
CA ALA A 38 -21.24 -15.28 29.28
C ALA A 38 -19.72 -15.31 29.12
N PHE A 39 -19.09 -16.47 29.33
CA PHE A 39 -17.65 -16.66 29.17
C PHE A 39 -17.16 -16.36 27.75
N ILE A 40 -17.85 -16.86 26.72
CA ILE A 40 -17.51 -16.59 25.32
C ILE A 40 -17.66 -15.10 24.99
N ASN A 41 -18.75 -14.46 25.42
CA ASN A 41 -18.95 -13.04 25.19
C ASN A 41 -17.87 -12.20 25.89
N ALA A 42 -17.53 -12.50 27.15
CA ALA A 42 -16.48 -11.80 27.88
C ALA A 42 -15.12 -11.94 27.21
N THR A 43 -14.78 -13.15 26.75
CA THR A 43 -13.52 -13.43 26.04
C THR A 43 -13.45 -12.68 24.71
N ILE A 44 -14.56 -12.65 23.93
CA ILE A 44 -14.65 -11.88 22.69
C ILE A 44 -14.51 -10.39 22.97
N GLU A 45 -15.23 -9.86 23.97
CA GLU A 45 -15.13 -8.45 24.36
C GLU A 45 -13.74 -8.07 24.84
N GLU A 46 -13.06 -8.91 25.60
CA GLU A 46 -11.70 -8.69 26.07
C GLU A 46 -10.71 -8.65 24.91
N LYS A 47 -10.81 -9.59 23.96
CA LYS A 47 -9.98 -9.59 22.74
C LYS A 47 -10.24 -8.36 21.87
N LEU A 48 -11.49 -7.92 21.75
CA LEU A 48 -11.85 -6.71 21.02
C LEU A 48 -11.40 -5.43 21.74
N LYS A 49 -11.46 -5.37 23.08
CA LYS A 49 -10.95 -4.25 23.88
C LYS A 49 -9.42 -4.19 23.86
N GLY A 50 -8.75 -5.34 23.92
CA GLY A 50 -7.30 -5.43 23.76
C GLY A 50 -6.82 -4.98 22.37
N GLN A 51 -7.60 -5.25 21.32
CA GLN A 51 -7.36 -4.68 19.99
C GLN A 51 -7.64 -3.18 19.94
N LYS A 52 -8.73 -2.69 20.55
CA LYS A 52 -9.02 -1.25 20.63
C LYS A 52 -7.95 -0.46 21.38
N ASN A 53 -7.44 -0.97 22.50
CA ASN A 53 -6.37 -0.30 23.26
C ASN A 53 -5.00 -0.36 22.54
N SER A 54 -4.79 -1.31 21.63
CA SER A 54 -3.65 -1.33 20.69
C SER A 54 -3.85 -0.33 19.54
N LEU A 55 -5.11 -0.10 19.13
CA LEU A 55 -5.52 0.91 18.15
C LEU A 55 -5.61 2.34 18.71
N ASP A 56 -5.74 2.55 20.02
CA ASP A 56 -5.76 3.90 20.63
C ASP A 56 -4.36 4.51 20.81
N LYS A 57 -3.29 3.74 20.55
CA LYS A 57 -1.97 4.28 20.23
C LYS A 57 -1.75 4.49 18.73
N SER A 58 -2.83 4.50 17.94
CA SER A 58 -2.76 5.03 16.59
C SER A 58 -2.42 6.52 16.66
N VAL A 59 -1.15 6.81 16.39
CA VAL A 59 -0.79 7.76 15.33
C VAL A 59 -2.03 8.10 14.54
N ILE A 60 -2.47 9.37 14.56
CA ILE A 60 -3.53 9.87 13.68
C ILE A 60 -3.17 9.40 12.27
N ARG A 61 -3.70 8.25 11.86
CA ARG A 61 -3.37 7.64 10.58
C ARG A 61 -4.29 8.40 9.66
N THR A 62 -3.76 9.50 9.13
CA THR A 62 -4.42 10.33 8.15
C THR A 62 -4.92 9.38 7.08
N VAL A 63 -6.24 9.19 7.00
CA VAL A 63 -6.86 8.33 6.01
C VAL A 63 -6.80 9.12 4.72
N PHE A 64 -5.72 8.93 3.98
CA PHE A 64 -5.64 9.43 2.62
C PHE A 64 -6.58 8.58 1.79
N SER A 65 -7.57 9.23 1.17
CA SER A 65 -8.42 8.57 0.19
C SER A 65 -7.51 8.05 -0.93
N GLU A 66 -7.38 6.73 -1.03
CA GLU A 66 -6.89 6.08 -2.24
C GLU A 66 -7.84 6.52 -3.36
N ALA A 67 -7.44 7.57 -4.09
CA ALA A 67 -8.17 8.02 -5.24
C ALA A 67 -8.31 6.80 -6.17
N LYS A 68 -9.55 6.45 -6.49
CA LYS A 68 -9.83 5.50 -7.57
C LYS A 68 -9.01 5.98 -8.77
N ALA A 69 -8.38 5.03 -9.47
CA ALA A 69 -7.32 5.23 -10.48
C ALA A 69 -7.68 6.14 -11.68
N GLU A 70 -8.83 6.82 -11.66
CA GLU A 70 -9.37 7.67 -12.72
C GLU A 70 -9.30 9.17 -12.42
N GLU A 71 -8.98 9.58 -11.17
CA GLU A 71 -8.80 11.00 -10.82
C GLU A 71 -7.39 11.23 -10.28
N PHE A 72 -6.57 11.95 -11.06
CA PHE A 72 -5.36 12.55 -10.50
C PHE A 72 -5.80 13.49 -9.37
N PRO A 73 -5.31 13.32 -8.13
CA PRO A 73 -5.73 14.18 -7.03
C PRO A 73 -5.36 15.62 -7.38
N GLU A 74 -6.37 16.50 -7.44
CA GLU A 74 -6.16 17.92 -7.71
C GLU A 74 -5.18 18.52 -6.69
N GLU A 75 -3.97 18.88 -7.14
CA GLU A 75 -2.99 19.56 -6.29
C GLU A 75 -3.44 21.01 -6.05
N LYS A 76 -4.18 21.23 -4.96
CA LYS A 76 -4.53 22.58 -4.52
C LYS A 76 -3.33 23.23 -3.82
N LYS A 77 -2.79 24.30 -4.42
CA LYS A 77 -1.79 25.16 -3.77
C LYS A 77 -2.46 26.02 -2.70
N ILE A 78 -2.20 25.70 -1.45
CA ILE A 78 -2.66 26.48 -0.29
C ILE A 78 -1.49 27.31 0.24
N PRO A 79 -1.63 28.64 0.42
CA PRO A 79 -0.58 29.45 1.01
C PRO A 79 -0.40 29.07 2.49
N LEU A 80 0.80 28.59 2.83
CA LEU A 80 1.17 28.23 4.20
C LEU A 80 2.24 29.19 4.71
N PHE A 81 1.95 29.89 5.81
CA PHE A 81 2.90 30.83 6.42
C PHE A 81 3.54 30.18 7.65
N LEU A 82 4.86 29.99 7.62
CA LEU A 82 5.65 29.42 8.71
C LEU A 82 6.45 30.53 9.41
N ARG A 83 6.50 30.48 10.74
CA ARG A 83 7.42 31.31 11.52
C ARG A 83 8.65 30.47 11.84
N LEU A 84 9.78 30.84 11.27
CA LEU A 84 11.08 30.20 11.48
C LEU A 84 12.08 31.24 11.99
N THR A 85 12.98 30.82 12.86
CA THR A 85 14.16 31.60 13.24
C THR A 85 15.15 31.69 12.08
N LYS A 86 16.09 32.64 12.14
CA LYS A 86 17.12 32.81 11.09
C LYS A 86 18.00 31.57 10.94
N SER A 87 18.32 30.88 12.05
CA SER A 87 19.10 29.65 12.05
C SER A 87 18.34 28.47 11.43
N GLU A 88 17.04 28.32 11.75
CA GLU A 88 16.19 27.28 11.15
C GLU A 88 16.00 27.50 9.64
N LEU A 89 15.84 28.76 9.21
CA LEU A 89 15.75 29.10 7.79
C LEU A 89 17.03 28.74 7.02
N ALA A 90 18.20 28.99 7.63
CA ALA A 90 19.49 28.61 7.05
C ALA A 90 19.66 27.08 6.96
N ALA A 91 19.29 26.36 8.03
CA ALA A 91 19.32 24.91 8.05
C ALA A 91 18.38 24.29 7.00
N LEU A 92 17.18 24.89 6.84
CA LEU A 92 16.22 24.49 5.81
C LEU A 92 16.78 24.71 4.39
N ASP A 93 17.49 25.82 4.16
CA ASP A 93 18.10 26.12 2.86
C ASP A 93 19.23 25.12 2.52
N CYS A 94 20.09 24.80 3.50
CA CYS A 94 21.12 23.77 3.33
C CYS A 94 20.52 22.40 3.02
N ARG A 95 19.54 21.96 3.82
CA ARG A 95 18.84 20.69 3.59
C ARG A 95 18.10 20.68 2.26
N ALA A 96 17.44 21.76 1.85
CA ALA A 96 16.75 21.81 0.56
C ALA A 96 17.74 21.66 -0.62
N LYS A 97 18.92 22.30 -0.53
CA LYS A 97 19.99 22.18 -1.53
C LYS A 97 20.59 20.79 -1.60
N GLU A 98 20.81 20.11 -0.46
CA GLU A 98 21.27 18.72 -0.42
C GLU A 98 20.32 17.77 -1.17
N PHE A 99 19.03 18.05 -1.10
CA PHE A 99 17.98 17.29 -1.78
C PHE A 99 17.67 17.83 -3.19
N GLY A 100 18.33 18.89 -3.65
CA GLY A 100 18.13 19.48 -4.98
C GLY A 100 16.71 20.02 -5.23
N VAL A 101 15.98 20.39 -4.17
CA VAL A 101 14.60 20.87 -4.21
C VAL A 101 14.49 22.29 -3.67
N SER A 102 13.38 22.99 -3.98
CA SER A 102 13.07 24.27 -3.35
C SER A 102 12.75 24.11 -1.86
N LYS A 103 12.85 25.18 -1.07
CA LYS A 103 12.49 25.18 0.36
C LYS A 103 11.08 24.67 0.60
N GLN A 104 10.13 25.11 -0.25
CA GLN A 104 8.75 24.64 -0.23
C GLN A 104 8.65 23.16 -0.60
N GLY A 105 9.36 22.73 -1.65
CA GLY A 105 9.40 21.31 -2.06
C GLY A 105 9.92 20.41 -0.95
N TYR A 106 10.98 20.83 -0.24
CA TYR A 106 11.51 20.10 0.91
C TYR A 106 10.50 19.99 2.06
N LEU A 107 9.80 21.08 2.39
CA LEU A 107 8.76 21.08 3.43
C LEU A 107 7.57 20.20 3.04
N THR A 108 7.09 20.26 1.79
CA THR A 108 6.03 19.39 1.28
C THR A 108 6.46 17.93 1.34
N LEU A 109 7.71 17.63 0.98
CA LEU A 109 8.28 16.29 1.07
C LEU A 109 8.28 15.80 2.53
N LEU A 110 8.75 16.63 3.46
CA LEU A 110 8.80 16.33 4.90
C LEU A 110 7.42 16.05 5.48
N LEU A 111 6.44 16.91 5.18
CA LEU A 111 5.05 16.73 5.59
C LEU A 111 4.46 15.45 5.00
N ARG A 112 4.75 15.14 3.74
CA ARG A 112 4.32 13.87 3.12
C ARG A 112 4.96 12.66 3.81
N LYS A 113 6.26 12.70 4.13
CA LYS A 113 6.94 11.61 4.86
C LYS A 113 6.31 11.38 6.23
N ASP A 114 6.05 12.45 6.97
CA ASP A 114 5.49 12.39 8.32
C ASP A 114 4.04 11.87 8.31
N LEU A 115 3.20 12.42 7.44
CA LEU A 115 1.78 12.07 7.40
C LEU A 115 1.52 10.70 6.73
N LEU A 116 2.23 10.39 5.63
CA LEU A 116 1.97 9.17 4.84
C LEU A 116 2.89 8.00 5.22
N GLY A 117 3.95 8.22 6.01
CA GLY A 117 4.96 7.20 6.28
C GLY A 117 5.63 6.62 5.02
N THR A 118 5.50 7.30 3.88
CA THR A 118 5.92 6.79 2.56
C THR A 118 7.33 7.22 2.19
N ILE A 119 7.90 6.46 1.25
CA ILE A 119 9.21 6.69 0.67
C ILE A 119 9.24 8.06 -0.01
N MET A 120 10.25 8.88 0.32
CA MET A 120 10.47 10.18 -0.32
C MET A 120 11.03 10.00 -1.73
N LEU A 121 10.17 10.16 -2.73
CA LEU A 121 10.57 10.25 -4.14
C LEU A 121 10.85 11.71 -4.50
N LEU A 122 12.00 11.99 -5.09
CA LEU A 122 12.25 13.29 -5.71
C LEU A 122 11.37 13.49 -6.95
N GLU A 123 11.25 14.73 -7.42
CA GLU A 123 10.48 15.09 -8.61
C GLU A 123 10.88 14.25 -9.84
N LYS A 124 12.19 14.09 -10.08
CA LYS A 124 12.72 13.21 -11.15
C LYS A 124 12.39 11.73 -10.96
N GLU A 125 12.28 11.26 -9.72
CA GLU A 125 11.93 9.87 -9.43
C GLU A 125 10.43 9.63 -9.54
N ARG A 126 9.61 10.62 -9.18
CA ARG A 126 8.18 10.62 -9.40
C ARG A 126 7.87 10.58 -10.90
N GLU A 127 8.55 11.40 -11.69
CA GLU A 127 8.41 11.40 -13.15
C GLU A 127 8.82 10.03 -13.73
N ALA A 128 9.92 9.45 -13.26
CA ALA A 128 10.33 8.09 -13.66
C ALA A 128 9.32 6.99 -13.27
N VAL A 129 8.58 7.15 -12.15
CA VAL A 129 7.49 6.24 -11.77
C VAL A 129 6.28 6.40 -12.70
N ILE A 130 5.96 7.63 -13.12
CA ILE A 130 4.89 7.89 -14.10
C ILE A 130 5.27 7.29 -15.46
N ASP A 131 6.50 7.53 -15.93
CA ASP A 131 7.03 6.94 -17.16
C ASP A 131 7.04 5.41 -17.10
N SER A 132 7.27 4.84 -15.91
CA SER A 132 7.18 3.40 -15.67
C SER A 132 5.78 2.86 -15.93
N THR A 133 4.73 3.59 -15.56
CA THR A 133 3.34 3.20 -15.87
C THR A 133 3.10 3.15 -17.37
N VAL A 134 3.61 4.13 -18.13
CA VAL A 134 3.54 4.14 -19.60
C VAL A 134 4.33 2.98 -20.21
N ALA A 135 5.50 2.69 -19.68
CA ALA A 135 6.32 1.57 -20.12
C ALA A 135 5.65 0.21 -19.83
N MET A 136 4.98 0.05 -18.68
CA MET A 136 4.17 -1.13 -18.35
C MET A 136 3.01 -1.32 -19.33
N ASN A 137 2.32 -0.26 -19.73
CA ASN A 137 1.28 -0.36 -20.76
C ASN A 137 1.85 -0.83 -22.11
N LYS A 138 3.04 -0.33 -22.50
CA LYS A 138 3.73 -0.80 -23.72
C LYS A 138 4.13 -2.27 -23.63
N ILE A 139 4.61 -2.73 -22.46
CA ILE A 139 4.92 -4.14 -22.22
C ILE A 139 3.65 -4.98 -22.38
N GLY A 140 2.53 -4.56 -21.80
CA GLY A 140 1.24 -5.25 -21.92
C GLY A 140 0.75 -5.35 -23.36
N VAL A 141 0.82 -4.27 -24.14
CA VAL A 141 0.47 -4.27 -25.57
C VAL A 141 1.34 -5.25 -26.36
N ASN A 142 2.65 -5.23 -26.14
CA ASN A 142 3.58 -6.13 -26.83
C ASN A 142 3.34 -7.60 -26.45
N LEU A 143 3.07 -7.90 -25.18
CA LEU A 143 2.69 -9.25 -24.74
C LEU A 143 1.41 -9.72 -25.43
N ASN A 144 0.40 -8.84 -25.53
CA ASN A 144 -0.87 -9.18 -26.16
C ASN A 144 -0.70 -9.44 -27.67
N GLN A 145 0.19 -8.69 -28.35
CA GLN A 145 0.54 -8.93 -29.76
C GLN A 145 1.25 -10.27 -29.95
N ILE A 146 2.20 -10.62 -29.08
CA ILE A 146 2.88 -11.93 -29.11
C ILE A 146 1.88 -13.06 -28.86
N ALA A 147 0.96 -12.90 -27.89
CA ALA A 147 -0.09 -13.86 -27.61
C ALA A 147 -1.03 -14.05 -28.80
N HIS A 148 -1.46 -12.96 -29.44
CA HIS A 148 -2.30 -13.02 -30.64
C HIS A 148 -1.57 -13.66 -31.82
N ALA A 149 -0.28 -13.36 -32.02
CA ALA A 149 0.54 -13.98 -33.06
C ALA A 149 0.72 -15.48 -32.80
N LEU A 150 0.91 -15.90 -31.54
CA LEU A 150 0.94 -17.30 -31.15
C LEU A 150 -0.40 -18.00 -31.38
N ASN A 151 -1.51 -17.37 -31.03
CA ASN A 151 -2.85 -17.96 -31.26
C ASN A 151 -3.14 -18.14 -32.75
N ILE A 152 -2.77 -17.17 -33.61
CA ILE A 152 -2.87 -17.32 -35.07
C ILE A 152 -2.01 -18.49 -35.56
N LEU A 153 -0.78 -18.65 -35.06
CA LEU A 153 0.12 -19.75 -35.44
C LEU A 153 -0.39 -21.13 -34.99
N VAL A 154 -1.20 -21.20 -33.94
CA VAL A 154 -1.79 -22.45 -33.42
C VAL A 154 -3.07 -22.83 -34.18
N ASP A 155 -3.86 -21.85 -34.65
CA ASP A 155 -5.10 -22.08 -35.41
C ASP A 155 -4.85 -22.39 -36.90
N ASP A 156 -3.86 -21.77 -37.54
CA ASP A 156 -3.58 -21.98 -38.97
C ASP A 156 -2.66 -23.20 -39.19
N ARG A 157 -3.28 -24.39 -39.31
CA ARG A 157 -2.64 -25.58 -39.92
C ARG A 157 -2.23 -25.39 -41.39
N GLU A 158 -2.62 -24.29 -42.05
CA GLU A 158 -2.15 -23.96 -43.39
C GLU A 158 -1.90 -22.45 -43.58
N LYS A 159 -0.62 -22.10 -43.77
CA LYS A 159 -0.14 -20.95 -44.55
C LYS A 159 -0.49 -19.54 -44.04
N ARG A 160 0.23 -19.06 -43.02
CA ARG A 160 0.68 -17.66 -42.95
C ARG A 160 2.01 -17.54 -42.19
N SER A 161 3.05 -17.06 -42.89
CA SER A 161 4.38 -16.83 -42.34
C SER A 161 4.40 -15.56 -41.49
N ILE A 162 4.07 -15.66 -40.20
CA ILE A 162 4.88 -14.90 -39.24
C ILE A 162 6.11 -15.77 -39.03
N PRO A 163 7.31 -15.36 -39.49
CA PRO A 163 8.49 -16.19 -39.31
C PRO A 163 8.67 -16.39 -37.81
N PHE A 164 8.75 -17.64 -37.34
CA PHE A 164 9.04 -17.98 -35.95
C PHE A 164 10.28 -17.22 -35.40
N LYS A 165 11.19 -16.86 -36.32
CA LYS A 165 12.35 -15.98 -36.09
C LYS A 165 11.98 -14.55 -35.67
N GLU A 166 10.97 -13.94 -36.28
CA GLU A 166 10.45 -12.61 -35.97
C GLU A 166 9.82 -12.58 -34.58
N LEU A 167 9.01 -13.60 -34.25
CA LEU A 167 8.39 -13.75 -32.94
C LEU A 167 9.45 -13.94 -31.84
N LYS A 168 10.46 -14.78 -32.08
CA LYS A 168 11.58 -14.98 -31.16
C LYS A 168 12.38 -13.70 -30.94
N LEU A 169 12.54 -12.86 -31.97
CA LEU A 169 13.19 -11.55 -31.87
C LEU A 169 12.33 -10.56 -31.07
N GLN A 170 11.02 -10.56 -31.25
CA GLN A 170 10.09 -9.72 -30.47
C GLN A 170 10.10 -10.10 -28.98
N ILE A 171 10.08 -11.40 -28.67
CA ILE A 171 10.20 -11.91 -27.29
C ILE A 171 11.53 -11.45 -26.68
N ALA A 172 12.66 -11.63 -27.38
CA ALA A 172 13.97 -11.22 -26.86
C ALA A 172 14.07 -9.70 -26.62
N LYS A 173 13.54 -8.88 -27.53
CA LYS A 173 13.47 -7.42 -27.37
C LYS A 173 12.62 -7.03 -26.15
N LEU A 174 11.48 -7.69 -25.97
CA LEU A 174 10.59 -7.44 -24.85
C LEU A 174 11.23 -7.85 -23.52
N SER A 175 11.88 -9.01 -23.45
CA SER A 175 12.62 -9.44 -22.27
C SER A 175 13.72 -8.44 -21.88
N SER A 176 14.53 -8.00 -22.83
CA SER A 176 15.57 -6.98 -22.57
C SER A 176 14.98 -5.64 -22.13
N PHE A 177 13.83 -5.25 -22.67
CA PHE A 177 13.13 -4.03 -22.26
C PHE A 177 12.63 -4.14 -20.81
N ILE A 178 12.04 -5.28 -20.43
CA ILE A 178 11.56 -5.55 -19.08
C ILE A 178 12.72 -5.55 -18.08
N GLU A 179 13.83 -6.23 -18.38
CA GLU A 179 15.00 -6.28 -17.49
C GLU A 179 15.61 -4.89 -17.25
N ASN A 180 15.78 -4.10 -18.32
CA ASN A 180 16.28 -2.74 -18.20
C ASN A 180 15.32 -1.84 -17.39
N HIS A 181 14.02 -2.04 -17.56
CA HIS A 181 13.02 -1.30 -16.82
C HIS A 181 13.05 -1.67 -15.33
N LEU A 182 13.10 -2.96 -14.99
CA LEU A 182 13.23 -3.46 -13.62
C LEU A 182 14.50 -2.89 -12.95
N TYR A 183 15.63 -2.92 -13.65
CA TYR A 183 16.89 -2.37 -13.14
C TYR A 183 16.78 -0.88 -12.80
N LYS A 184 16.17 -0.07 -13.68
CA LYS A 184 15.95 1.36 -13.44
C LYS A 184 15.06 1.61 -12.22
N MET A 185 13.96 0.87 -12.10
CA MET A 185 13.02 1.01 -10.98
C MET A 185 13.62 0.54 -9.66
N GLU A 186 14.37 -0.55 -9.66
CA GLU A 186 15.07 -1.04 -8.47
C GLU A 186 16.11 -0.02 -7.99
N LYS A 187 16.83 0.61 -8.92
CA LYS A 187 17.78 1.69 -8.60
C LYS A 187 17.07 2.87 -7.92
N ILE A 188 15.95 3.33 -8.48
CA ILE A 188 15.13 4.42 -7.93
C ILE A 188 14.60 4.05 -6.53
N LEU A 189 14.07 2.84 -6.36
CA LEU A 189 13.56 2.38 -5.06
C LEU A 189 14.68 2.26 -4.01
N LYS A 190 15.87 1.80 -4.39
CA LYS A 190 17.05 1.75 -3.50
C LYS A 190 17.52 3.15 -3.11
N SER A 191 17.62 4.09 -4.05
CA SER A 191 17.99 5.48 -3.77
C SER A 191 16.95 6.19 -2.90
N ALA A 192 15.68 5.89 -3.12
CA ALA A 192 14.60 6.44 -2.30
C ALA A 192 14.60 5.84 -0.89
N LYS A 193 14.76 4.51 -0.74
CA LYS A 193 14.85 3.82 0.55
C LYS A 193 16.05 4.28 1.39
N THR A 194 17.20 4.49 0.77
CA THR A 194 18.40 5.00 1.47
C THR A 194 18.13 6.39 2.03
N ARG A 195 17.47 7.29 1.30
CA ARG A 195 17.05 8.60 1.82
C ARG A 195 16.03 8.52 2.95
N THR A 196 15.10 7.57 2.90
CA THR A 196 14.15 7.39 4.02
C THR A 196 14.84 6.91 5.30
N ASN A 197 15.88 6.09 5.16
CA ASN A 197 16.67 5.52 6.25
C ASN A 197 17.80 6.41 6.79
N ILE A 198 18.08 7.57 6.17
CA ILE A 198 18.92 8.58 6.81
C ILE A 198 18.13 9.07 8.03
N LYS A 199 18.51 8.56 9.21
CA LYS A 199 18.07 9.10 10.49
C LYS A 199 18.47 10.57 10.52
N MET A 200 17.48 11.44 10.74
CA MET A 200 17.76 12.78 11.25
C MET A 200 18.37 12.66 12.63
#